data_AF-A0A2J4XVX0-F1
#
_entry.id   AF-A0A2J4XVX0-F1
#
_cell.length_a   1.000
_cell.length_b   1.000
_cell.length_c   1.000
_cell.angle_alpha   90.00
_cell.angle_beta   90.00
_cell.angle_gamma   90.00
#
_symmetry.space_group_name_H-M   'P 1'
#
loop_
_entity.id
_entity.type
_entity.pdbx_description
1 polymer ?
#
loop_
_entity_poly.entity_id
_entity_poly.type
_entity_poly.pdbx_seq_one_letter_code
_entity_poly.pdbx_strand_id
1 'polypeptide(L)'
;VANPVGPDGAYLPGTYPTLDGVNVFKANDVVVALLSEKGALLHVEKMQHSYPCCWRHKTPIIFRATPQWFVSMDQKGLRKQSLSEIKGVQWIPDWGQARIESMVANRPDWCISRQRTWGVPMSLFVHKETQELHPRTLELMEEVAKRVEVDGIQAWWDLDSRDILGADADSYEKVPDTLDVWFDSGSTHSSVVDVRPEFAGHAADMYLEGSDQH
;
A
#
# COMPACT_ATOMS: atom_id res chain seq x y z
N VAL A 1 -3.78 10.35 14.41
CA VAL A 1 -3.12 9.09 14.86
C VAL A 1 -1.79 9.48 15.49
N ALA A 2 -1.49 9.04 16.71
CA ALA A 2 -0.17 9.29 17.30
C ALA A 2 0.85 8.34 16.64
N ASN A 3 1.85 8.91 15.98
CA ASN A 3 2.90 8.14 15.30
C ASN A 3 4.28 8.73 15.64
N PRO A 4 4.78 8.47 16.86
CA PRO A 4 5.95 9.17 17.38
C PRO A 4 7.28 8.60 16.87
N VAL A 5 7.28 7.54 16.06
CA VAL A 5 8.49 6.88 15.55
C VAL A 5 8.60 7.09 14.04
N GLY A 6 9.76 7.53 13.57
CA GLY A 6 10.07 7.78 12.17
C GLY A 6 10.37 6.52 11.34
N PRO A 7 10.62 6.68 10.02
CA PRO A 7 10.98 5.61 9.09
C PRO A 7 12.23 4.81 9.50
N ASP A 8 13.17 5.46 10.17
CA ASP A 8 14.44 4.92 10.69
C ASP A 8 14.31 4.17 12.03
N GLY A 9 13.12 4.13 12.61
CA GLY A 9 12.87 3.51 13.92
C GLY A 9 13.31 4.37 15.11
N ALA A 10 13.58 5.66 14.90
CA ALA A 10 13.86 6.62 15.96
C ALA A 10 12.63 7.48 16.30
N TYR A 11 12.55 8.01 17.51
CA TYR A 11 11.48 8.93 17.88
C TYR A 11 11.60 10.28 17.14
N LEU A 12 10.48 10.79 16.66
CA LEU A 12 10.36 12.09 16.02
C LEU A 12 10.52 13.22 17.04
N PRO A 13 11.13 14.35 16.64
CA PRO A 13 11.25 15.53 17.49
C PRO A 13 9.90 15.99 18.07
N GLY A 14 9.92 16.43 19.33
CA GLY A 14 8.72 16.93 20.01
C GLY A 14 7.83 15.84 20.61
N THR A 15 8.23 14.56 20.55
CA THR A 15 7.57 13.50 21.33
C THR A 15 7.87 13.68 22.81
N TYR A 16 9.17 13.75 23.15
CA TYR A 16 9.66 14.08 24.48
C TYR A 16 11.16 14.40 24.38
N PRO A 17 11.68 15.48 25.01
CA PRO A 17 13.04 15.97 24.75
C PRO A 17 14.17 14.93 24.91
N THR A 18 14.01 13.95 25.80
CA THR A 18 15.02 12.89 26.02
C THR A 18 14.89 11.70 25.06
N LEU A 19 13.83 11.66 24.25
CA LEU A 19 13.56 10.60 23.28
C LEU A 19 13.87 11.02 21.85
N ASP A 20 13.87 12.31 21.54
CA ASP A 20 14.07 12.83 20.18
C ASP A 20 15.33 12.22 19.52
N GLY A 21 15.15 11.54 18.38
CA GLY A 21 16.21 10.85 17.64
C GLY A 21 16.71 9.53 18.25
N VAL A 22 16.16 9.08 19.37
CA VAL A 22 16.54 7.82 20.02
C VAL A 22 15.82 6.65 19.35
N ASN A 23 16.58 5.61 18.99
CA ASN A 23 16.01 4.37 18.46
C ASN A 23 15.05 3.71 19.48
N VAL A 24 13.91 3.23 19.00
CA VAL A 24 12.81 2.68 19.82
C VAL A 24 13.26 1.61 20.82
N PHE A 25 14.20 0.74 20.46
CA PHE A 25 14.67 -0.31 21.36
C PHE A 25 15.59 0.21 22.46
N LYS A 26 16.41 1.24 22.16
CA LYS A 26 17.25 1.93 23.16
C LYS A 26 16.43 2.84 24.07
N ALA A 27 15.34 3.39 23.54
CA ALA A 27 14.44 4.26 24.28
C ALA A 27 13.75 3.55 25.45
N ASN A 28 13.60 2.21 25.42
CA ASN A 28 12.96 1.46 26.50
C ASN A 28 13.60 1.75 27.88
N ASP A 29 14.94 1.73 27.97
CA ASP A 29 15.64 2.00 29.23
C ASP A 29 15.47 3.46 29.68
N VAL A 30 15.44 4.39 28.72
CA VAL A 30 15.19 5.82 28.98
C VAL A 30 13.77 6.03 29.51
N VAL A 31 12.78 5.36 28.92
CA VAL A 31 11.37 5.43 29.34
C VAL A 31 11.20 4.86 30.74
N VAL A 32 11.83 3.72 31.06
CA VAL A 32 11.79 3.12 32.40
C VAL A 32 12.38 4.07 33.45
N ALA A 33 13.55 4.67 33.17
CA ALA A 33 14.17 5.64 34.06
C ALA A 33 13.28 6.87 34.29
N LEU A 34 12.67 7.39 33.21
CA LEU A 34 11.74 8.53 33.28
C LEU A 34 10.50 8.20 34.12
N LEU A 35 9.90 7.03 33.93
CA LEU A 35 8.75 6.59 34.72
C LEU A 35 9.11 6.45 36.21
N SER A 36 10.31 5.97 36.51
CA SER A 36 10.82 5.88 37.88
C SER A 36 10.98 7.26 38.51
N GLU A 37 11.60 8.21 37.80
CA GLU A 37 11.80 9.59 38.28
C GLU A 37 10.47 10.30 38.56
N LYS A 38 9.46 10.06 37.70
CA LYS A 38 8.13 10.67 37.84
C LYS A 38 7.22 9.95 38.84
N GLY A 39 7.69 8.87 39.49
CA GLY A 39 6.88 8.08 40.42
C GLY A 39 5.69 7.35 39.77
N ALA A 40 5.74 7.16 38.44
CA ALA A 40 4.71 6.47 37.66
C ALA A 40 5.01 4.98 37.44
N LEU A 41 6.19 4.52 37.86
CA LEU A 41 6.64 3.15 37.71
C LEU A 41 6.18 2.27 38.88
N LEU A 42 5.32 1.30 38.60
CA LEU A 42 4.83 0.35 39.64
C LEU A 42 5.73 -0.89 39.76
N HIS A 43 6.12 -1.49 38.65
CA HIS A 43 6.94 -2.70 38.59
C HIS A 43 7.73 -2.77 37.29
N VAL A 44 8.94 -3.32 37.34
CA VAL A 44 9.78 -3.58 36.16
C VAL A 44 10.37 -4.97 36.27
N GLU A 45 10.17 -5.77 35.23
CA GLU A 45 10.71 -7.12 35.14
C GLU A 45 10.96 -7.49 33.68
N LYS A 46 11.96 -8.34 33.43
CA LYS A 46 12.22 -8.89 32.11
C LYS A 46 11.41 -10.17 31.93
N MET A 47 10.57 -10.19 30.90
CA MET A 47 9.74 -11.35 30.55
C MET A 47 10.27 -12.04 29.29
N GLN A 48 10.28 -13.36 29.28
CA GLN A 48 10.55 -14.14 28.08
C GLN A 48 9.25 -14.48 27.36
N HIS A 49 9.18 -14.13 26.07
CA HIS A 49 8.01 -14.40 25.23
C HIS A 49 8.40 -14.47 23.76
N SER A 50 7.47 -14.87 22.90
CA SER A 50 7.66 -14.80 21.45
C SER A 50 7.51 -13.36 20.96
N TYR A 51 8.44 -12.92 20.12
CA TYR A 51 8.45 -11.58 19.53
C TYR A 51 8.74 -11.65 18.03
N PRO A 52 8.04 -10.90 17.17
CA PRO A 52 8.22 -10.98 15.73
C PRO A 52 9.58 -10.41 15.30
N CYS A 53 10.26 -11.12 14.41
CA CYS A 53 11.53 -10.71 13.83
C CYS A 53 11.47 -10.75 12.30
N CYS A 54 12.25 -9.87 11.66
CA CYS A 54 12.45 -9.91 10.22
C CYS A 54 12.98 -11.28 9.82
N TRP A 55 12.28 -12.00 8.94
CA TRP A 55 12.66 -13.37 8.57
C TRP A 55 14.04 -13.44 7.89
N ARG A 56 14.48 -12.36 7.22
CA ARG A 56 15.79 -12.26 6.57
C ARG A 56 16.88 -11.83 7.55
N HIS A 57 16.74 -10.65 8.16
CA HIS A 57 17.78 -10.05 9.00
C HIS A 57 17.78 -10.55 10.45
N LYS A 58 16.73 -11.29 10.85
CA LYS A 58 16.52 -11.81 12.21
C LYS A 58 16.45 -10.74 13.31
N THR A 59 16.30 -9.47 12.92
CA THR A 59 16.14 -8.33 13.85
C THR A 59 14.68 -8.18 14.29
N PRO A 60 14.40 -7.71 15.52
CA PRO A 60 13.05 -7.41 15.98
C PRO A 60 12.36 -6.36 15.10
N ILE A 61 11.05 -6.51 14.88
CA ILE A 61 10.24 -5.53 14.15
C ILE A 61 9.31 -4.75 15.08
N ILE A 62 8.79 -3.64 14.59
CA ILE A 62 7.75 -2.85 15.27
C ILE A 62 6.55 -2.69 14.34
N PHE A 63 5.38 -2.47 14.92
CA PHE A 63 4.22 -2.03 14.18
C PHE A 63 4.19 -0.51 14.17
N ARG A 64 4.12 0.08 12.98
CA ARG A 64 4.00 1.52 12.78
C ARG A 64 2.88 1.79 11.78
N ALA A 65 2.10 2.83 12.03
CA ALA A 65 1.19 3.36 11.03
C ALA A 65 2.01 4.06 9.92
N THR A 66 1.80 3.70 8.67
CA THR A 66 2.37 4.37 7.51
C THR A 66 1.25 4.81 6.59
N PRO A 67 1.39 5.96 5.89
CA PRO A 67 0.51 6.26 4.76
C PRO A 67 0.55 5.09 3.76
N GLN A 68 -0.62 4.67 3.30
CA GLN A 68 -0.79 3.63 2.29
C GLN A 68 -1.98 4.01 1.40
N TRP A 69 -1.98 3.49 0.18
CA TRP A 69 -3.05 3.71 -0.79
C TRP A 69 -4.06 2.59 -0.73
N PHE A 70 -5.33 2.96 -0.66
CA PHE A 70 -6.43 2.01 -0.56
C PHE A 70 -7.45 2.25 -1.67
N VAL A 71 -7.98 1.15 -2.21
CA VAL A 71 -9.23 1.16 -2.95
C VAL A 71 -10.36 0.93 -1.95
N SER A 72 -11.27 1.90 -1.85
CA SER A 72 -12.43 1.74 -0.98
C SER A 72 -13.41 0.73 -1.56
N MET A 73 -13.78 -0.27 -0.76
CA MET A 73 -14.75 -1.28 -1.17
C MET A 73 -16.19 -0.75 -1.15
N ASP A 74 -16.48 0.27 -0.33
CA ASP A 74 -17.85 0.70 -0.07
C ASP A 74 -18.17 2.10 -0.60
N GLN A 75 -17.20 3.02 -0.65
CA GLN A 75 -17.44 4.44 -0.93
C GLN A 75 -18.17 4.72 -2.25
N LYS A 76 -17.88 3.93 -3.30
CA LYS A 76 -18.54 4.01 -4.61
C LYS A 76 -19.39 2.78 -4.94
N GLY A 77 -19.75 1.98 -3.93
CA GLY A 77 -20.60 0.80 -4.09
C GLY A 77 -19.92 -0.40 -4.75
N LEU A 78 -18.59 -0.44 -4.81
CA LEU A 78 -17.82 -1.52 -5.45
C LEU A 78 -18.22 -2.90 -4.89
N ARG A 79 -18.26 -3.06 -3.57
CA ARG A 79 -18.67 -4.32 -2.91
C ARG A 79 -20.07 -4.76 -3.34
N LYS A 80 -21.03 -3.83 -3.33
CA LYS A 80 -22.42 -4.12 -3.70
C LYS A 80 -22.52 -4.54 -5.17
N GLN A 81 -21.80 -3.85 -6.05
CA GLN A 81 -21.75 -4.19 -7.46
C GLN A 81 -21.11 -5.57 -7.65
N SER A 82 -19.94 -5.84 -7.07
CA SER A 82 -19.27 -7.14 -7.16
C SER A 82 -20.16 -8.28 -6.66
N LEU A 83 -20.86 -8.12 -5.53
CA LEU A 83 -21.81 -9.13 -5.03
C LEU A 83 -23.02 -9.35 -5.96
N SER A 84 -23.40 -8.35 -6.75
CA SER A 84 -24.43 -8.49 -7.77
C SER A 84 -23.90 -9.26 -8.98
N GLU A 85 -22.71 -8.87 -9.48
CA GLU A 85 -22.08 -9.52 -10.65
C GLU A 85 -21.74 -10.99 -10.38
N ILE A 86 -21.29 -11.34 -9.16
CA ILE A 86 -20.99 -12.73 -8.78
C ILE A 86 -22.18 -13.67 -9.03
N LYS A 87 -23.42 -13.18 -8.84
CA LYS A 87 -24.65 -13.96 -9.06
C LYS A 87 -24.99 -14.15 -10.54
N GLY A 88 -24.44 -13.30 -11.41
CA GLY A 88 -24.60 -13.40 -12.86
C GLY A 88 -23.60 -14.36 -13.52
N VAL A 89 -22.60 -14.83 -12.77
CA VAL A 89 -21.55 -15.74 -13.26
C VAL A 89 -21.95 -17.19 -13.00
N GLN A 90 -21.64 -18.08 -13.94
CA GLN A 90 -21.75 -19.52 -13.74
C GLN A 90 -20.51 -20.06 -13.00
N TRP A 91 -20.73 -20.74 -11.88
CA TRP A 91 -19.67 -21.29 -11.05
C TRP A 91 -19.57 -22.81 -11.23
N ILE A 92 -18.36 -23.33 -11.44
CA ILE A 92 -18.10 -24.77 -11.54
C ILE A 92 -16.86 -25.11 -10.69
N PRO A 93 -16.99 -25.84 -9.57
CA PRO A 93 -18.24 -26.32 -8.97
C PRO A 93 -19.06 -25.20 -8.29
N ASP A 94 -20.37 -25.40 -8.17
CA ASP A 94 -21.33 -24.39 -7.66
C ASP A 94 -20.98 -23.82 -6.28
N TRP A 95 -20.30 -24.59 -5.42
CA TRP A 95 -19.89 -24.12 -4.09
C TRP A 95 -18.89 -22.95 -4.15
N GLY A 96 -18.22 -22.73 -5.29
CA GLY A 96 -17.29 -21.61 -5.50
C GLY A 96 -17.96 -20.25 -5.30
N GLN A 97 -19.24 -20.13 -5.69
CA GLN A 97 -20.01 -18.90 -5.52
C GLN A 97 -20.09 -18.46 -4.05
N ALA A 98 -20.54 -19.36 -3.16
CA ALA A 98 -20.69 -19.03 -1.75
C ALA A 98 -19.35 -18.64 -1.10
N ARG A 99 -18.25 -19.23 -1.56
CA ARG A 99 -16.90 -18.92 -1.09
C ARG A 99 -16.47 -17.50 -1.49
N ILE A 100 -16.62 -17.13 -2.77
CA ILE A 100 -16.26 -15.78 -3.24
C ILE A 100 -17.19 -14.71 -2.64
N GLU A 101 -18.50 -15.01 -2.51
CA GLU A 101 -19.47 -14.07 -1.94
C GLU A 101 -19.12 -13.75 -0.49
N SER A 102 -18.79 -14.77 0.31
CA SER A 102 -18.37 -14.58 1.70
C SER A 102 -17.07 -13.78 1.81
N MET A 103 -16.12 -14.01 0.90
CA MET A 103 -14.86 -13.25 0.86
C MET A 103 -15.13 -11.77 0.57
N VAL A 104 -15.87 -11.48 -0.50
CA VAL A 104 -16.18 -10.11 -0.95
C VAL A 104 -17.07 -9.37 0.05
N ALA A 105 -18.05 -10.04 0.66
CA ALA A 105 -18.96 -9.42 1.64
C ALA A 105 -18.23 -8.87 2.87
N ASN A 106 -17.14 -9.52 3.30
CA ASN A 106 -16.40 -9.16 4.52
C ASN A 106 -15.04 -8.51 4.25
N ARG A 107 -14.66 -8.30 2.99
CA ARG A 107 -13.35 -7.77 2.63
C ARG A 107 -13.16 -6.32 3.12
N PRO A 108 -12.09 -5.97 3.84
CA PRO A 108 -11.79 -4.57 4.16
C PRO A 108 -11.35 -3.80 2.91
N ASP A 109 -11.16 -2.48 3.05
CA ASP A 109 -10.55 -1.67 2.00
C ASP A 109 -9.22 -2.28 1.54
N TRP A 110 -9.00 -2.30 0.22
CA TRP A 110 -7.88 -3.01 -0.36
C TRP A 110 -6.66 -2.09 -0.41
N CYS A 111 -5.66 -2.39 0.44
CA CYS A 111 -4.35 -1.76 0.38
C CYS A 111 -3.61 -2.17 -0.91
N ILE A 112 -3.48 -1.25 -1.85
CA ILE A 112 -2.87 -1.48 -3.18
C ILE A 112 -1.41 -1.00 -3.26
N SER A 113 -0.88 -0.29 -2.27
CA SER A 113 0.51 0.16 -2.27
C SER A 113 1.47 -0.85 -1.65
N ARG A 114 2.69 -0.94 -2.20
CA ARG A 114 3.79 -1.78 -1.70
C ARG A 114 5.11 -1.00 -1.75
N GLN A 115 5.84 -0.99 -0.63
CA GLN A 115 7.18 -0.38 -0.54
C GLN A 115 8.23 -1.34 -1.12
N ARG A 116 8.23 -1.49 -2.44
CA ARG A 116 9.14 -2.35 -3.20
C ARG A 116 9.70 -1.59 -4.39
N THR A 117 10.87 -2.01 -4.84
CA THR A 117 11.52 -1.47 -6.04
C THR A 117 11.11 -2.19 -7.32
N TRP A 118 10.45 -3.35 -7.21
CA TRP A 118 10.00 -4.16 -8.34
C TRP A 118 8.48 -4.29 -8.33
N GLY A 119 7.84 -3.75 -9.37
CA GLY A 119 6.39 -3.72 -9.57
C GLY A 119 5.97 -2.54 -10.45
N VAL A 120 4.70 -2.49 -10.84
CA VAL A 120 4.16 -1.32 -11.56
C VAL A 120 4.20 -0.10 -10.62
N PRO A 121 4.80 1.03 -11.03
CA PRO A 121 4.91 2.19 -10.17
C PRO A 121 3.56 2.86 -9.92
N MET A 122 3.35 3.36 -8.70
CA MET A 122 2.24 4.27 -8.42
C MET A 122 2.62 5.68 -8.89
N SER A 123 2.24 6.04 -10.12
CA SER A 123 2.57 7.31 -10.78
C SER A 123 1.80 8.51 -10.21
N LEU A 124 2.00 8.75 -8.92
CA LEU A 124 1.35 9.80 -8.14
C LEU A 124 2.40 10.77 -7.61
N PHE A 125 2.00 12.04 -7.51
CA PHE A 125 2.76 13.08 -6.84
C PHE A 125 1.98 13.58 -5.64
N VAL A 126 2.66 13.73 -4.50
CA VAL A 126 2.07 14.22 -3.25
C VAL A 126 2.81 15.45 -2.75
N HIS A 127 2.09 16.38 -2.13
CA HIS A 127 2.69 17.56 -1.53
C HIS A 127 3.53 17.16 -0.31
N LYS A 128 4.77 17.66 -0.21
CA LYS A 128 5.74 17.28 0.84
C LYS A 128 5.20 17.47 2.25
N GLU A 129 4.47 18.58 2.48
CA GLU A 129 3.92 18.91 3.81
C GLU A 129 2.54 18.27 4.07
N THR A 130 1.56 18.46 3.19
CA THR A 130 0.17 18.04 3.43
C THR A 130 -0.10 16.59 3.07
N GLN A 131 0.79 15.96 2.26
CA GLN A 131 0.62 14.62 1.69
C GLN A 131 -0.61 14.49 0.78
N GLU A 132 -1.19 15.62 0.34
CA GLU A 132 -2.30 15.63 -0.61
C GLU A 132 -1.81 15.37 -2.04
N LEU A 133 -2.66 14.74 -2.84
CA LEU A 133 -2.42 14.51 -4.27
C LEU A 133 -2.26 15.83 -5.03
N HIS A 134 -1.37 15.82 -6.01
CA HIS A 134 -1.24 16.94 -6.96
C HIS A 134 -2.58 17.21 -7.68
N PRO A 135 -3.05 18.47 -7.81
CA PRO A 135 -4.33 18.78 -8.44
C PRO A 135 -4.49 18.25 -9.88
N ARG A 136 -3.39 18.16 -10.62
CA ARG A 136 -3.31 17.58 -11.99
C ARG A 136 -3.09 16.06 -12.03
N THR A 137 -3.42 15.31 -10.97
CA THR A 137 -3.08 13.87 -10.85
C THR A 137 -3.42 13.04 -12.09
N LEU A 138 -4.63 13.18 -12.66
CA LEU A 138 -5.05 12.38 -13.82
C LEU A 138 -4.23 12.67 -15.07
N GLU A 139 -3.90 13.95 -15.32
CA GLU A 139 -3.07 14.38 -16.45
C GLU A 139 -1.64 13.85 -16.31
N LEU A 140 -1.04 14.00 -15.13
CA LEU A 140 0.32 13.52 -14.86
C LEU A 140 0.42 12.00 -14.95
N MET A 141 -0.60 11.28 -14.44
CA MET A 141 -0.67 9.82 -14.52
C MET A 141 -0.68 9.34 -15.97
N GLU A 142 -1.46 10.00 -16.84
CA GLU A 142 -1.50 9.72 -18.28
C GLU A 142 -0.17 10.05 -18.97
N GLU A 143 0.47 11.17 -18.60
CA GLU A 143 1.77 11.55 -19.16
C GLU A 143 2.87 10.54 -18.82
N VAL A 144 2.83 9.98 -17.61
CA VAL A 144 3.72 8.90 -17.19
C VAL A 144 3.37 7.60 -17.90
N ALA A 145 2.08 7.26 -18.03
CA ALA A 145 1.64 6.05 -18.72
C ALA A 145 2.17 5.98 -20.15
N LYS A 146 2.11 7.09 -20.90
CA LYS A 146 2.68 7.19 -22.26
C LYS A 146 4.18 6.95 -22.33
N ARG A 147 4.94 7.40 -21.32
CA ARG A 147 6.38 7.11 -21.23
C ARG A 147 6.62 5.64 -20.92
N VAL A 148 5.86 5.07 -19.98
CA VAL A 148 5.95 3.65 -19.61
C VAL A 148 5.60 2.73 -20.79
N GLU A 149 4.69 3.14 -21.66
CA GLU A 149 4.34 2.38 -22.88
C GLU A 149 5.54 2.22 -23.83
N VAL A 150 6.41 3.22 -23.91
CA VAL A 150 7.58 3.22 -24.81
C VAL A 150 8.83 2.68 -24.13
N ASP A 151 9.13 3.17 -22.93
CA ASP A 151 10.41 2.97 -22.23
C ASP A 151 10.30 1.97 -21.07
N GLY A 152 9.10 1.42 -20.83
CA GLY A 152 8.82 0.51 -19.73
C GLY A 152 8.74 1.20 -18.36
N ILE A 153 8.55 0.41 -17.30
CA ILE A 153 8.37 0.93 -15.93
C ILE A 153 9.55 1.75 -15.40
N GLN A 154 10.75 1.56 -15.98
CA GLN A 154 11.95 2.30 -15.60
C GLN A 154 11.81 3.81 -15.89
N ALA A 155 11.00 4.16 -16.89
CA ALA A 155 10.69 5.54 -17.22
C ALA A 155 10.18 6.34 -16.03
N TRP A 156 9.35 5.73 -15.15
CA TRP A 156 8.91 6.40 -13.93
C TRP A 156 10.08 6.67 -13.00
N TRP A 157 10.98 5.72 -12.79
CA TRP A 157 12.07 5.84 -11.83
C TRP A 157 13.10 6.87 -12.29
N ASP A 158 13.43 6.87 -13.58
CA ASP A 158 14.40 7.77 -14.19
C ASP A 158 13.85 9.19 -14.42
N LEU A 159 12.53 9.37 -14.38
CA LEU A 159 11.89 10.68 -14.56
C LEU A 159 12.33 11.69 -13.50
N ASP A 160 12.89 12.82 -13.95
CA ASP A 160 13.01 14.02 -13.13
C ASP A 160 11.63 14.65 -12.96
N SER A 161 11.22 14.88 -11.71
CA SER A 161 9.92 15.49 -11.41
C SER A 161 9.79 16.89 -12.00
N ARG A 162 10.91 17.61 -12.16
CA ARG A 162 10.93 18.96 -12.70
C ARG A 162 10.53 19.02 -14.18
N ASP A 163 10.72 17.93 -14.93
CA ASP A 163 10.35 17.86 -16.35
C ASP A 163 8.84 17.91 -16.58
N ILE A 164 8.04 17.44 -15.61
CA ILE A 164 6.58 17.38 -15.71
C ILE A 164 5.84 18.30 -14.74
N LEU A 165 6.45 18.59 -13.58
CA LEU A 165 5.89 19.48 -12.57
C LEU A 165 6.37 20.93 -12.72
N GLY A 166 7.51 21.17 -13.38
CA GLY A 166 8.12 22.50 -13.45
C GLY A 166 8.41 23.07 -12.06
N ALA A 167 7.86 24.23 -11.74
CA ALA A 167 8.03 24.89 -10.45
C ALA A 167 7.42 24.09 -9.27
N ASP A 168 6.37 23.30 -9.52
CA ASP A 168 5.70 22.53 -8.47
C ASP A 168 6.60 21.41 -7.92
N ALA A 169 7.67 21.01 -8.62
CA ALA A 169 8.63 20.01 -8.13
C ALA A 169 9.29 20.38 -6.78
N ASP A 170 9.30 21.67 -6.43
CA ASP A 170 9.83 22.12 -5.14
C ASP A 170 8.89 21.79 -3.97
N SER A 171 7.58 21.73 -4.22
CA SER A 171 6.54 21.45 -3.22
C SER A 171 6.03 20.00 -3.23
N TYR A 172 6.22 19.27 -4.33
CA TYR A 172 5.72 17.91 -4.51
C TYR A 172 6.85 16.88 -4.65
N GLU A 173 6.54 15.63 -4.33
CA GLU A 173 7.45 14.50 -4.47
C GLU A 173 6.77 13.28 -5.10
N LYS A 174 7.56 12.45 -5.79
CA LYS A 174 7.11 11.18 -6.37
C LYS A 174 6.77 10.20 -5.25
N VAL A 175 5.63 9.54 -5.36
CA VAL A 175 5.31 8.38 -4.52
C VAL A 175 6.29 7.24 -4.86
N PRO A 176 7.01 6.68 -3.86
CA PRO A 176 7.99 5.62 -4.09
C PRO A 176 7.37 4.21 -4.12
N ASP A 177 6.06 4.11 -3.96
CA ASP A 177 5.34 2.84 -3.88
C ASP A 177 5.11 2.22 -5.27
N THR A 178 4.99 0.89 -5.26
CA THR A 178 4.51 0.10 -6.40
C THR A 178 3.11 -0.44 -6.10
N LEU A 179 2.38 -0.81 -7.14
CA LEU A 179 1.09 -1.48 -7.01
C LEU A 179 1.27 -2.92 -6.48
N ASP A 180 0.23 -3.39 -5.79
CA ASP A 180 0.08 -4.77 -5.38
C ASP A 180 0.05 -5.69 -6.61
N VAL A 181 0.76 -6.82 -6.56
CA VAL A 181 0.82 -7.75 -7.70
C VAL A 181 -0.55 -8.34 -8.07
N TRP A 182 -1.49 -8.35 -7.11
CA TRP A 182 -2.89 -8.73 -7.36
C TRP A 182 -3.66 -7.68 -8.14
N PHE A 183 -3.22 -6.42 -8.12
CA PHE A 183 -3.75 -5.38 -9.00
C PHE A 183 -3.29 -5.64 -10.43
N ASP A 184 -2.00 -5.95 -10.62
CA ASP A 184 -1.43 -6.26 -11.93
C ASP A 184 -2.18 -7.45 -12.57
N SER A 185 -2.27 -8.59 -11.87
CA SER A 185 -2.98 -9.78 -12.37
C SER A 185 -4.49 -9.55 -12.50
N GLY A 186 -5.09 -8.83 -11.56
CA GLY A 186 -6.51 -8.46 -11.58
C GLY A 186 -6.91 -7.56 -12.74
N SER A 187 -5.96 -6.81 -13.31
CA SER A 187 -6.20 -5.90 -14.45
C SER A 187 -6.16 -6.57 -15.82
N THR A 188 -5.78 -7.85 -15.90
CA THR A 188 -5.53 -8.56 -17.18
C THR A 188 -6.75 -8.65 -18.09
N HIS A 189 -7.96 -8.62 -17.55
CA HIS A 189 -9.17 -8.52 -18.37
C HIS A 189 -9.15 -7.24 -19.23
N SER A 190 -8.63 -6.14 -18.70
CA SER A 190 -8.57 -4.87 -19.43
C SER A 190 -7.25 -4.69 -20.18
N SER A 191 -6.12 -5.00 -19.55
CA SER A 191 -4.80 -4.79 -20.17
C SER A 191 -4.43 -5.84 -21.23
N VAL A 192 -5.11 -6.99 -21.25
CA VAL A 192 -4.85 -8.06 -22.22
C VAL A 192 -6.10 -8.35 -23.07
N VAL A 193 -7.24 -8.70 -22.46
CA VAL A 193 -8.41 -9.16 -23.25
C VAL A 193 -9.02 -8.02 -24.06
N ASP A 194 -9.26 -6.86 -23.45
CA ASP A 194 -9.86 -5.71 -24.15
C ASP A 194 -8.93 -5.10 -25.24
N VAL A 195 -7.61 -5.19 -25.05
CA VAL A 195 -6.62 -4.54 -25.94
C VAL A 195 -6.25 -5.42 -27.13
N ARG A 196 -6.28 -6.74 -26.98
CA ARG A 196 -5.74 -7.66 -27.98
C ARG A 196 -6.74 -7.98 -29.10
N PRO A 197 -6.38 -7.75 -30.38
CA PRO A 197 -7.31 -7.86 -31.50
C PRO A 197 -7.84 -9.29 -31.72
N GLU A 198 -7.11 -10.32 -31.30
CA GLU A 198 -7.56 -11.72 -31.39
C GLU A 198 -8.83 -12.04 -30.60
N PHE A 199 -9.16 -11.24 -29.57
CA PHE A 199 -10.41 -11.40 -28.83
C PHE A 199 -11.59 -10.72 -29.53
N ALA A 200 -11.36 -9.91 -30.57
CA ALA A 200 -12.40 -9.22 -31.35
C ALA A 200 -13.43 -8.45 -30.49
N GLY A 201 -13.01 -7.94 -29.33
CA GLY A 201 -13.87 -7.24 -28.38
C GLY A 201 -14.78 -8.15 -27.54
N HIS A 202 -14.57 -9.46 -27.56
CA HIS A 202 -15.25 -10.42 -26.70
C HIS A 202 -14.58 -10.50 -25.33
N ALA A 203 -15.40 -10.56 -24.28
CA ALA A 203 -14.94 -10.88 -22.94
C ALA A 203 -14.54 -12.36 -22.84
N ALA A 204 -13.77 -12.73 -21.82
CA ALA A 204 -13.42 -14.12 -21.56
C ALA A 204 -14.64 -14.96 -21.18
N ASP A 205 -14.81 -16.11 -21.82
CA ASP A 205 -15.90 -17.05 -21.51
C ASP A 205 -15.71 -17.78 -20.16
N MET A 206 -14.46 -17.98 -19.74
CA MET A 206 -14.12 -18.75 -18.54
C MET A 206 -12.78 -18.31 -17.93
N TYR A 207 -12.75 -18.20 -16.60
CA TYR A 207 -11.52 -18.20 -15.81
C TYR A 207 -11.37 -19.57 -15.13
N LEU A 208 -10.20 -20.20 -15.26
CA LEU A 208 -9.92 -21.52 -14.70
C LEU A 208 -8.61 -21.49 -13.92
N GLU A 209 -8.72 -21.50 -12.59
CA GLU A 209 -7.57 -21.36 -11.69
C GLU A 209 -7.70 -22.29 -10.46
N GLY A 210 -6.63 -22.34 -9.67
CA GLY A 210 -6.60 -23.05 -8.39
C GLY A 210 -7.57 -22.46 -7.36
N SER A 211 -7.93 -23.28 -6.36
CA SER A 211 -8.89 -22.87 -5.32
C SER A 211 -8.39 -21.74 -4.40
N ASP A 212 -7.11 -21.43 -4.45
CA ASP A 212 -6.44 -20.33 -3.75
C ASP A 212 -6.73 -18.94 -4.37
N GLN A 213 -7.32 -18.88 -5.57
CA GLN A 213 -7.68 -17.64 -6.26
C GLN A 213 -9.07 -17.07 -5.88
N HIS A 214 -9.79 -17.71 -4.95
CA HIS A 214 -11.06 -17.20 -4.40
C HIS A 214 -10.85 -16.08 -3.38
#